data_AF-A0A6T9Y6A5-F1
#
_entry.id   AF-A0A6T9Y6A5-F1
#
_cell.length_a   1.000
_cell.length_b   1.000
_cell.length_c   1.000
_cell.angle_alpha   90.00
_cell.angle_beta   90.00
_cell.angle_gamma   90.00
#
_symmetry.space_group_name_H-M   'P 1'
#
loop_
_entity.id
_entity.type
_entity.pdbx_description
1 polymer ?
#
loop_
_entity_poly.entity_id
_entity_poly.type
_entity_poly.pdbx_seq_one_letter_code
_entity_poly.pdbx_strand_id
1 'polypeptide(L)'
;MDYYVYILFDTKTNDVFYVGKGKGFRIDHHENDTIESEKTSKIKELQEADRFGKRVVGRYHTESEAHAVETVLIKWVYGFDNLTNKVHGRYSALIRTIGNYETIPGIDVEYTPSLNDGSFTKAQQEKFVKNNIEAKLESIKENIEPLLEGTQYSMSEIIGTSPADTGLWINNPSMDVSIRLKLPLAGRTISPEFVSTNTDKESKARFAQAMAPLKVNNGSVGSYIGLQNYLERAGINKDIEVRPKADDIDEIFNVVTFMMEQLKTKHS
;
A
#
# COMPACT_ATOMS: atom_id res chain seq x y z
N MET A 1 -20.71 -28.68 -12.87
CA MET A 1 -20.60 -28.26 -11.46
C MET A 1 -20.33 -29.50 -10.62
N ASP A 2 -19.06 -29.76 -10.36
CA ASP A 2 -18.62 -31.04 -9.78
C ASP A 2 -18.69 -31.05 -8.25
N TYR A 3 -18.72 -29.88 -7.63
CA TYR A 3 -18.68 -29.71 -6.19
C TYR A 3 -20.03 -29.25 -5.67
N TYR A 4 -20.38 -29.64 -4.45
CA TYR A 4 -21.59 -29.20 -3.79
C TYR A 4 -21.39 -29.11 -2.28
N VAL A 5 -22.18 -28.25 -1.65
CA VAL A 5 -22.28 -28.13 -0.19
C VAL A 5 -23.65 -28.65 0.22
N TYR A 6 -23.69 -29.43 1.30
CA TYR A 6 -24.88 -30.08 1.80
C TYR A 6 -24.99 -29.96 3.32
N ILE A 7 -26.20 -30.18 3.82
CA ILE A 7 -26.51 -30.21 5.24
C ILE A 7 -27.12 -31.55 5.62
N LEU A 8 -26.90 -31.94 6.88
CA LEU A 8 -27.66 -32.98 7.56
C LEU A 8 -28.48 -32.33 8.68
N PHE A 9 -29.74 -32.73 8.80
CA PHE A 9 -30.69 -32.07 9.67
C PHE A 9 -31.75 -33.03 10.19
N ASP A 10 -32.41 -32.64 11.27
CA ASP A 10 -33.60 -33.32 11.78
C ASP A 10 -34.84 -32.83 11.02
N THR A 11 -35.55 -33.71 10.32
CA THR A 11 -36.71 -33.35 9.51
C THR A 11 -37.91 -32.87 10.31
N LYS A 12 -37.95 -33.15 11.62
CA LYS A 12 -39.03 -32.71 12.51
C LYS A 12 -38.81 -31.29 13.01
N THR A 13 -37.59 -30.95 13.44
CA THR A 13 -37.28 -29.62 14.00
C THR A 13 -36.68 -28.66 12.98
N ASN A 14 -36.15 -29.19 11.87
CA ASN A 14 -35.30 -28.50 10.90
C ASN A 14 -33.95 -28.06 11.46
N ASP A 15 -33.52 -28.61 12.60
CA ASP A 15 -32.22 -28.31 13.17
C ASP A 15 -31.12 -28.95 12.34
N VAL A 16 -30.25 -28.11 11.78
CA VAL A 16 -29.05 -28.53 11.08
C VAL A 16 -27.98 -28.87 12.10
N PHE A 17 -27.46 -30.08 12.04
CA PHE A 17 -26.40 -30.54 12.95
C PHE A 17 -25.09 -30.81 12.22
N TYR A 18 -25.05 -30.80 10.89
CA TYR A 18 -23.80 -30.97 10.15
C TYR A 18 -23.85 -30.25 8.80
N VAL A 19 -22.73 -29.64 8.43
CA VAL A 19 -22.48 -29.08 7.10
C VAL A 19 -21.28 -29.79 6.49
N GLY A 20 -21.38 -30.17 5.23
CA GLY A 20 -20.25 -30.77 4.52
C GLY A 20 -20.23 -30.39 3.05
N LYS A 21 -19.08 -30.60 2.41
CA LYS A 21 -18.95 -30.56 0.95
C LYS A 21 -18.66 -31.92 0.35
N GLY A 22 -19.03 -32.09 -0.91
CA GLY A 22 -18.77 -33.31 -1.68
C GLY A 22 -18.53 -33.05 -3.16
N LYS A 23 -18.09 -34.11 -3.83
CA LYS A 23 -18.03 -34.26 -5.29
C LYS A 23 -18.58 -35.64 -5.63
N GLY A 24 -19.29 -35.78 -6.75
CA GLY A 24 -19.93 -37.05 -7.15
C GLY A 24 -21.00 -37.50 -6.15
N PHE A 25 -21.03 -38.79 -5.81
CA PHE A 25 -22.01 -39.42 -4.91
C PHE A 25 -21.59 -39.43 -3.43
N ARG A 26 -20.66 -38.56 -3.03
CA ARG A 26 -20.07 -38.58 -1.67
C ARG A 26 -21.09 -38.37 -0.54
N ILE A 27 -22.22 -37.71 -0.83
CA ILE A 27 -23.30 -37.49 0.15
C ILE A 27 -23.98 -38.80 0.55
N ASP A 28 -23.92 -39.82 -0.31
CA ASP A 28 -24.54 -41.13 -0.10
C ASP A 28 -23.57 -42.15 0.52
N HIS A 29 -22.28 -41.83 0.59
CA HIS A 29 -21.25 -42.71 1.18
C HIS A 29 -21.05 -42.53 2.69
N HIS A 30 -21.68 -41.53 3.32
CA HIS A 30 -21.53 -41.26 4.75
C HIS A 30 -22.23 -42.26 5.66
N GLU A 31 -23.13 -43.08 5.12
CA GLU A 31 -23.82 -44.15 5.86
C GLU A 31 -22.90 -45.35 6.15
N ASN A 32 -21.72 -45.44 5.51
CA ASN A 32 -20.77 -46.56 5.62
C ASN A 32 -19.47 -46.21 6.37
N ASP A 33 -19.34 -45.02 6.96
CA ASP A 33 -18.15 -44.64 7.74
C ASP A 33 -18.08 -45.50 9.02
N THR A 34 -17.07 -46.38 9.11
CA THR A 34 -16.88 -47.36 10.20
C THR A 34 -16.34 -46.75 11.50
N ILE A 35 -16.02 -45.45 11.50
CA ILE A 35 -15.42 -44.74 12.64
C ILE A 35 -16.50 -43.96 13.38
N GLU A 36 -16.72 -44.35 14.63
CA GLU A 36 -17.69 -43.70 15.51
C GLU A 36 -17.28 -42.25 15.83
N SER A 37 -18.21 -41.33 15.62
CA SER A 37 -18.10 -39.90 15.85
C SER A 37 -19.45 -39.33 16.28
N GLU A 38 -19.48 -38.17 16.92
CA GLU A 38 -20.72 -37.47 17.28
C GLU A 38 -21.69 -37.34 16.09
N LYS A 39 -21.14 -37.05 14.90
CA LYS A 39 -21.88 -37.03 13.64
C LYS A 39 -22.58 -38.37 13.35
N THR A 40 -21.84 -39.49 13.37
CA THR A 40 -22.40 -40.81 13.04
C THR A 40 -23.40 -41.29 14.09
N SER A 41 -23.17 -40.97 15.36
CA SER A 41 -24.12 -41.29 16.44
C SER A 41 -25.42 -40.52 16.26
N LYS A 42 -25.34 -39.23 15.91
CA LYS A 42 -26.53 -38.41 15.65
C LYS A 42 -27.30 -38.86 14.41
N ILE A 43 -26.60 -39.30 13.36
CA ILE A 43 -27.24 -39.89 12.17
C ILE A 43 -28.03 -41.14 12.55
N LYS A 44 -27.42 -42.08 13.28
CA LYS A 44 -28.09 -43.33 13.72
C LYS A 44 -29.33 -43.05 14.55
N GLU A 45 -29.22 -42.17 15.55
CA GLU A 45 -30.34 -41.74 16.40
C GLU A 45 -31.52 -41.20 15.56
N LEU A 46 -31.24 -40.34 14.58
CA LEU A 46 -32.28 -39.75 13.72
C LEU A 46 -32.81 -40.73 12.68
N GLN A 47 -32.02 -41.68 12.21
CA GLN A 47 -32.46 -42.73 11.29
C GLN A 47 -33.42 -43.71 11.98
N GLU A 48 -33.10 -44.14 13.21
CA GLU A 48 -33.99 -45.00 14.01
C GLU A 48 -35.34 -44.35 14.30
N ALA A 49 -35.36 -43.01 14.38
CA ALA A 49 -36.57 -42.23 14.60
C ALA A 49 -37.27 -41.76 13.29
N ASP A 50 -36.80 -42.19 12.11
CA ASP A 50 -37.28 -41.75 10.78
C ASP A 50 -37.31 -40.21 10.61
N ARG A 51 -36.30 -39.54 11.16
CA ARG A 51 -36.16 -38.07 11.22
C ARG A 51 -34.90 -37.55 10.54
N PHE A 52 -34.12 -38.43 9.94
CA PHE A 52 -32.86 -38.04 9.30
C PHE A 52 -33.10 -37.39 7.93
N GLY A 53 -32.62 -36.16 7.77
CA GLY A 53 -32.68 -35.41 6.52
C GLY A 53 -31.30 -35.08 5.97
N LYS A 54 -31.16 -35.14 4.64
CA LYS A 54 -30.00 -34.62 3.90
C LYS A 54 -30.45 -33.70 2.76
N ARG A 55 -29.76 -32.58 2.54
CA ARG A 55 -30.09 -31.64 1.46
C ARG A 55 -28.86 -30.97 0.89
N VAL A 56 -28.78 -30.87 -0.43
CA VAL A 56 -27.78 -30.02 -1.11
C VAL A 56 -28.23 -28.56 -1.03
N VAL A 57 -27.36 -27.70 -0.48
CA VAL A 57 -27.58 -26.26 -0.34
C VAL A 57 -27.13 -25.49 -1.58
N GLY A 58 -26.05 -25.94 -2.24
CA GLY A 58 -25.55 -25.29 -3.44
C GLY A 58 -24.56 -26.15 -4.22
N ARG A 59 -24.39 -25.84 -5.51
CA ARG A 59 -23.44 -26.49 -6.43
C ARG A 59 -22.47 -25.48 -7.02
N TYR A 60 -21.21 -25.86 -7.15
CA TYR A 60 -20.10 -24.98 -7.48
C TYR A 60 -19.21 -25.59 -8.58
N HIS A 61 -18.48 -24.74 -9.29
CA HIS A 61 -17.57 -25.16 -10.35
C HIS A 61 -16.23 -25.59 -9.76
N THR A 62 -15.77 -24.90 -8.72
CA THR A 62 -14.48 -25.16 -8.09
C THR A 62 -14.63 -25.66 -6.66
N GLU A 63 -13.62 -26.39 -6.18
CA GLU A 63 -13.57 -26.83 -4.79
C GLU A 63 -13.45 -25.63 -3.83
N SER A 64 -12.69 -24.60 -4.21
CA SER A 64 -12.46 -23.41 -3.40
C SER A 64 -13.75 -22.64 -3.11
N GLU A 65 -14.64 -22.51 -4.10
CA GLU A 65 -15.98 -21.94 -3.92
C GLU A 65 -16.79 -22.74 -2.89
N ALA A 66 -16.82 -24.07 -3.04
CA ALA A 66 -17.53 -24.94 -2.11
C ALA A 66 -16.95 -24.88 -0.68
N HIS A 67 -15.62 -24.81 -0.54
CA HIS A 67 -14.94 -24.59 0.75
C HIS A 67 -15.36 -23.27 1.39
N ALA A 68 -15.39 -22.17 0.63
CA ALA A 68 -15.77 -20.86 1.17
C ALA A 68 -17.20 -20.87 1.71
N VAL A 69 -18.14 -21.48 0.98
CA VAL A 69 -19.53 -21.57 1.43
C VAL A 69 -19.70 -22.53 2.62
N GLU A 70 -19.03 -23.69 2.61
CA GLU A 70 -19.02 -24.61 3.75
C GLU A 70 -18.57 -23.89 5.04
N THR A 71 -17.46 -23.17 4.99
CA THR A 71 -16.93 -22.42 6.14
C THR A 71 -17.87 -21.32 6.61
N VAL A 72 -18.53 -20.59 5.70
CA VAL A 72 -19.54 -19.58 6.04
C VAL A 72 -20.74 -20.21 6.75
N LEU A 73 -21.26 -21.32 6.23
CA LEU A 73 -22.39 -22.02 6.84
C LEU A 73 -22.04 -22.53 8.24
N ILE A 74 -20.85 -23.10 8.40
CA ILE A 74 -20.37 -23.62 9.69
C ILE A 74 -20.20 -22.48 10.70
N LYS A 75 -19.46 -21.41 10.36
CA LYS A 75 -19.08 -20.38 11.34
C LYS A 75 -20.14 -19.32 11.58
N TRP A 76 -20.76 -18.81 10.52
CA TRP A 76 -21.59 -17.61 10.58
C TRP A 76 -23.08 -17.92 10.61
N VAL A 77 -23.54 -18.93 9.86
CA VAL A 77 -24.99 -19.20 9.71
C VAL A 77 -25.51 -20.13 10.79
N TYR A 78 -24.93 -21.33 10.93
CA TYR A 78 -25.38 -22.31 11.92
C TYR A 78 -24.60 -22.21 13.24
N GLY A 79 -23.35 -21.75 13.17
CA GLY A 79 -22.45 -21.69 14.32
C GLY A 79 -21.78 -23.03 14.58
N PHE A 80 -20.46 -23.01 14.77
CA PHE A 80 -19.66 -24.23 14.89
C PHE A 80 -20.08 -25.08 16.08
N ASP A 81 -20.35 -24.44 17.23
CA ASP A 81 -20.69 -25.13 18.48
C ASP A 81 -22.07 -25.80 18.44
N ASN A 82 -22.92 -25.44 17.46
CA ASN A 82 -24.23 -26.06 17.24
C ASN A 82 -24.16 -27.24 16.27
N LEU A 83 -23.00 -27.52 15.68
CA LEU A 83 -22.79 -28.55 14.67
C LEU A 83 -21.88 -29.66 15.21
N THR A 84 -22.04 -30.87 14.70
CA THR A 84 -21.15 -32.01 14.94
C THR A 84 -19.89 -31.98 14.04
N ASN A 85 -19.55 -30.82 13.47
CA ASN A 85 -18.40 -30.64 12.61
C ASN A 85 -17.11 -30.69 13.45
N LYS A 86 -16.09 -31.45 13.02
CA LYS A 86 -14.81 -31.54 13.76
C LYS A 86 -13.87 -30.36 13.54
N VAL A 87 -14.10 -29.58 12.47
CA VAL A 87 -13.25 -28.45 12.07
C VAL A 87 -14.14 -27.30 11.59
N HIS A 88 -13.69 -26.06 11.80
CA HIS A 88 -14.41 -24.84 11.41
C HIS A 88 -14.49 -24.60 9.88
N GLY A 89 -13.90 -25.48 9.06
CA GLY A 89 -13.76 -25.30 7.61
C GLY A 89 -12.44 -24.63 7.20
N ARG A 90 -12.12 -24.70 5.90
CA ARG A 90 -10.92 -24.06 5.32
C ARG A 90 -11.15 -22.55 5.23
N TYR A 91 -10.13 -21.75 5.56
CA TYR A 91 -10.25 -20.28 5.65
C TYR A 91 -11.11 -19.78 6.82
N SER A 92 -11.29 -20.59 7.87
CA SER A 92 -12.03 -20.22 9.08
C SER A 92 -11.58 -18.89 9.72
N ALA A 93 -10.31 -18.50 9.57
CA ALA A 93 -9.78 -17.23 10.05
C ALA A 93 -10.32 -16.00 9.30
N LEU A 94 -10.79 -16.18 8.06
CA LEU A 94 -11.32 -15.10 7.22
C LEU A 94 -12.82 -14.88 7.41
N ILE A 95 -13.48 -15.72 8.21
CA ILE A 95 -14.92 -15.72 8.39
C ILE A 95 -15.26 -15.42 9.85
N ARG A 96 -16.17 -14.47 10.05
CA ARG A 96 -16.71 -14.08 11.36
C ARG A 96 -17.48 -15.23 12.01
N THR A 97 -17.32 -15.39 13.32
CA THR A 97 -18.12 -16.35 14.11
C THR A 97 -19.51 -15.76 14.38
N ILE A 98 -20.55 -16.59 14.32
CA ILE A 98 -21.93 -16.18 14.61
C ILE A 98 -22.03 -15.45 15.95
N GLY A 99 -22.84 -14.40 15.99
CA GLY A 99 -23.07 -13.60 17.20
C GLY A 99 -21.93 -12.65 17.58
N ASN A 100 -20.76 -12.72 16.94
CA ASN A 100 -19.70 -11.73 17.14
C ASN A 100 -19.95 -10.52 16.22
N TYR A 101 -20.38 -9.39 16.79
CA TYR A 101 -20.62 -8.13 16.08
C TYR A 101 -19.53 -7.07 16.32
N GLU A 102 -18.42 -7.44 16.97
CA GLU A 102 -17.29 -6.54 17.18
C GLU A 102 -16.52 -6.30 15.87
N THR A 103 -15.79 -5.19 15.80
CA THR A 103 -14.92 -4.90 14.66
C THR A 103 -13.72 -5.85 14.64
N ILE A 104 -13.51 -6.58 13.55
CA ILE A 104 -12.44 -7.55 13.34
C ILE A 104 -11.48 -7.04 12.24
N PRO A 105 -10.21 -6.75 12.58
CA PRO A 105 -9.19 -6.44 11.59
C PRO A 105 -9.00 -7.58 10.58
N GLY A 106 -8.92 -7.24 9.29
CA GLY A 106 -8.85 -8.22 8.19
C GLY A 106 -10.22 -8.71 7.70
N ILE A 107 -11.32 -8.38 8.39
CA ILE A 107 -12.70 -8.62 7.93
C ILE A 107 -13.41 -7.28 7.68
N ASP A 108 -13.59 -6.44 8.72
CA ASP A 108 -14.25 -5.13 8.56
C ASP A 108 -13.27 -4.01 8.19
N VAL A 109 -12.02 -4.15 8.63
CA VAL A 109 -10.93 -3.25 8.28
C VAL A 109 -10.06 -3.99 7.27
N GLU A 110 -10.04 -3.54 6.02
CA GLU A 110 -9.19 -4.12 4.97
C GLU A 110 -7.74 -4.22 5.46
N TYR A 111 -7.16 -5.42 5.38
CA TYR A 111 -5.73 -5.55 5.48
C TYR A 111 -5.11 -5.03 4.18
N THR A 112 -4.55 -3.83 4.19
CA THR A 112 -3.69 -3.36 3.10
C THR A 112 -2.29 -3.95 3.30
N PRO A 113 -1.89 -5.00 2.55
CA PRO A 113 -0.53 -5.50 2.64
C PRO A 113 0.42 -4.36 2.27
N SER A 114 1.39 -4.09 3.14
CA SER A 114 2.50 -3.20 2.79
C SER A 114 3.37 -3.96 1.80
N LEU A 115 3.25 -3.66 0.51
CA LEU A 115 4.06 -4.28 -0.53
C LEU A 115 5.56 -3.92 -0.36
N ASN A 116 5.87 -2.83 0.38
CA ASN A 116 7.23 -2.30 0.56
C ASN A 116 8.00 -2.18 -0.77
N ASP A 117 7.30 -2.07 -1.89
CA ASP A 117 7.83 -2.01 -3.25
C ASP A 117 8.19 -0.57 -3.66
N GLY A 118 8.02 0.39 -2.73
CA GLY A 118 8.26 1.80 -2.95
C GLY A 118 7.12 2.52 -3.68
N SER A 119 6.02 1.84 -4.01
CA SER A 119 4.83 2.46 -4.57
C SER A 119 4.00 3.21 -3.51
N PHE A 120 3.13 4.11 -3.96
CA PHE A 120 2.20 4.79 -3.06
C PHE A 120 1.18 3.83 -2.46
N THR A 121 0.90 4.00 -1.17
CA THR A 121 -0.30 3.41 -0.56
C THR A 121 -1.58 4.04 -1.15
N LYS A 122 -2.73 3.36 -1.04
CA LYS A 122 -4.03 3.91 -1.48
C LYS A 122 -4.26 5.34 -0.94
N ALA A 123 -4.03 5.57 0.34
CA ALA A 123 -4.17 6.89 0.98
C ALA A 123 -3.18 7.94 0.44
N GLN A 124 -2.00 7.54 -0.03
CA GLN A 124 -1.04 8.43 -0.67
C GLN A 124 -1.45 8.76 -2.11
N GLN A 125 -1.97 7.78 -2.87
CA GLN A 125 -2.53 8.00 -4.21
C GLN A 125 -3.73 8.97 -4.14
N GLU A 126 -4.62 8.79 -3.17
CA GLU A 126 -5.74 9.71 -2.94
C GLU A 126 -5.26 11.12 -2.64
N LYS A 127 -4.20 11.30 -1.85
CA LYS A 127 -3.62 12.63 -1.59
C LYS A 127 -2.96 13.23 -2.84
N PHE A 128 -2.30 12.41 -3.66
CA PHE A 128 -1.68 12.85 -4.91
C PHE A 128 -2.72 13.43 -5.87
N VAL A 129 -3.85 12.73 -6.03
CA VAL A 129 -5.00 13.20 -6.82
C VAL A 129 -5.68 14.40 -6.16
N LYS A 130 -6.08 14.28 -4.88
CA LYS A 130 -6.82 15.33 -4.16
C LYS A 130 -6.11 16.69 -4.14
N ASN A 131 -4.78 16.69 -4.05
CA ASN A 131 -3.99 17.91 -3.96
C ASN A 131 -3.46 18.40 -5.33
N ASN A 132 -3.91 17.77 -6.43
CA ASN A 132 -3.54 18.08 -7.82
C ASN A 132 -2.02 18.15 -8.00
N ILE A 133 -1.30 17.14 -7.48
CA ILE A 133 0.16 17.14 -7.48
C ILE A 133 0.71 17.06 -8.92
N GLU A 134 0.14 16.18 -9.75
CA GLU A 134 0.54 16.00 -11.15
C GLU A 134 0.43 17.29 -11.96
N ALA A 135 -0.75 17.91 -12.00
CA ALA A 135 -0.98 19.16 -12.73
C ALA A 135 -0.05 20.31 -12.26
N LYS A 136 0.29 20.37 -10.97
CA LYS A 136 1.26 21.34 -10.45
C LYS A 136 2.65 21.07 -11.00
N LEU A 137 3.10 19.82 -10.95
CA LEU A 137 4.41 19.42 -11.48
C LEU A 137 4.48 19.62 -13.00
N GLU A 138 3.42 19.31 -13.74
CA GLU A 138 3.33 19.60 -15.19
C GLU A 138 3.48 21.09 -15.47
N SER A 139 2.74 21.94 -14.76
CA SER A 139 2.85 23.40 -14.93
C SER A 139 4.28 23.88 -14.69
N ILE A 140 4.94 23.37 -13.66
CA ILE A 140 6.33 23.75 -13.36
C ILE A 140 7.27 23.22 -14.44
N LYS A 141 7.02 22.00 -14.92
CA LYS A 141 7.79 21.40 -16.01
C LYS A 141 7.74 22.29 -17.25
N GLU A 142 6.56 22.69 -17.69
CA GLU A 142 6.36 23.56 -18.86
C GLU A 142 7.12 24.89 -18.76
N ASN A 143 7.31 25.41 -17.54
CA ASN A 143 8.03 26.68 -17.32
C ASN A 143 9.55 26.51 -17.25
N ILE A 144 10.05 25.35 -16.81
CA ILE A 144 11.49 25.09 -16.66
C ILE A 144 12.08 24.46 -17.91
N GLU A 145 11.35 23.61 -18.61
CA GLU A 145 11.83 22.87 -19.78
C GLU A 145 12.44 23.78 -20.87
N PRO A 146 11.89 24.96 -21.18
CA PRO A 146 12.51 25.91 -22.11
C PRO A 146 13.90 26.40 -21.69
N LEU A 147 14.23 26.43 -20.39
CA LEU A 147 15.58 26.78 -19.92
C LEU A 147 16.62 25.71 -20.20
N LEU A 148 16.16 24.48 -20.34
CA LEU A 148 17.03 23.33 -20.54
C LEU A 148 17.36 23.15 -22.03
N GLU A 149 16.57 23.77 -22.92
CA GLU A 149 16.83 23.75 -24.37
C GLU A 149 18.22 24.28 -24.70
N GLY A 150 18.96 23.50 -25.50
CA GLY A 150 20.35 23.83 -25.85
C GLY A 150 21.37 23.59 -24.73
N THR A 151 20.96 23.08 -23.56
CA THR A 151 21.85 22.63 -22.49
C THR A 151 22.02 21.11 -22.49
N GLN A 152 22.94 20.59 -21.67
CA GLN A 152 23.10 19.14 -21.45
C GLN A 152 22.13 18.56 -20.41
N TYR A 153 21.23 19.38 -19.88
CA TYR A 153 20.27 18.98 -18.86
C TYR A 153 18.96 18.52 -19.50
N SER A 154 18.31 17.54 -18.88
CA SER A 154 17.00 17.00 -19.29
C SER A 154 16.11 16.82 -18.06
N MET A 155 14.80 16.90 -18.27
CA MET A 155 13.82 16.75 -17.19
C MET A 155 13.12 15.39 -17.23
N SER A 156 12.77 14.84 -16.07
CA SER A 156 12.04 13.57 -15.96
C SER A 156 10.57 13.68 -16.39
N GLU A 157 10.00 12.53 -16.71
CA GLU A 157 8.54 12.34 -16.78
C GLU A 157 7.93 12.21 -15.38
N ILE A 158 6.63 12.46 -15.28
CA ILE A 158 5.83 12.31 -14.06
C ILE A 158 4.97 11.06 -14.25
N ILE A 159 5.14 10.02 -13.42
CA ILE A 159 4.44 8.74 -13.60
C ILE A 159 3.33 8.55 -12.54
N GLY A 160 3.39 9.26 -11.42
CA GLY A 160 2.35 9.29 -10.37
C GLY A 160 2.21 8.03 -9.51
N THR A 161 3.21 7.13 -9.50
CA THR A 161 3.14 5.81 -8.87
C THR A 161 3.93 5.67 -7.56
N SER A 162 4.87 6.57 -7.30
CA SER A 162 5.88 6.44 -6.25
C SER A 162 6.26 7.80 -5.66
N PRO A 163 6.96 7.85 -4.50
CA PRO A 163 7.49 9.09 -3.95
C PRO A 163 8.42 9.85 -4.92
N ALA A 164 9.06 9.18 -5.89
CA ALA A 164 9.86 9.86 -6.91
C ALA A 164 8.98 10.75 -7.82
N ASP A 165 7.72 10.34 -8.04
CA ASP A 165 6.75 11.05 -8.86
C ASP A 165 6.17 12.29 -8.17
N THR A 166 6.49 12.49 -6.89
CA THR A 166 6.21 13.77 -6.22
C THR A 166 7.25 14.84 -6.50
N GLY A 167 8.18 14.63 -7.43
CA GLY A 167 9.12 15.67 -7.83
C GLY A 167 9.60 15.57 -9.27
N LEU A 168 10.15 16.68 -9.76
CA LEU A 168 10.80 16.73 -11.07
C LEU A 168 12.30 16.55 -10.89
N TRP A 169 12.91 15.74 -11.75
CA TRP A 169 14.35 15.55 -11.77
C TRP A 169 14.95 16.22 -13.00
N ILE A 170 15.93 17.07 -12.77
CA ILE A 170 16.76 17.69 -13.80
C ILE A 170 18.12 16.98 -13.76
N ASN A 171 18.43 16.27 -14.83
CA ASN A 171 19.57 15.38 -14.94
C ASN A 171 20.54 15.87 -16.02
N ASN A 172 21.84 15.77 -15.75
CA ASN A 172 22.87 15.86 -16.76
C ASN A 172 23.64 14.53 -16.81
N PRO A 173 23.62 13.78 -17.93
CA PRO A 173 24.30 12.50 -18.04
C PRO A 173 25.81 12.52 -17.79
N SER A 174 26.44 13.69 -17.92
CA SER A 174 27.87 13.88 -17.66
C SER A 174 28.17 14.21 -16.19
N MET A 175 27.16 14.26 -15.32
CA MET A 175 27.30 14.64 -13.91
C MET A 175 26.73 13.57 -12.98
N ASP A 176 27.42 13.34 -11.86
CA ASP A 176 26.99 12.40 -10.80
C ASP A 176 25.98 13.02 -9.81
N VAL A 177 25.25 14.04 -10.27
CA VAL A 177 24.31 14.83 -9.48
C VAL A 177 23.14 15.29 -10.33
N SER A 178 21.96 15.16 -9.75
CA SER A 178 20.69 15.66 -10.27
C SER A 178 20.16 16.76 -9.37
N ILE A 179 19.35 17.65 -9.93
CA ILE A 179 18.52 18.59 -9.17
C ILE A 179 17.12 17.98 -9.07
N ARG A 180 16.60 17.85 -7.86
CA ARG A 180 15.23 17.39 -7.59
C ARG A 180 14.38 18.55 -7.10
N LEU A 181 13.27 18.82 -7.77
CA LEU A 181 12.23 19.73 -7.31
C LEU A 181 11.13 18.92 -6.64
N LYS A 182 11.20 18.75 -5.32
CA LYS A 182 10.27 17.92 -4.57
C LYS A 182 9.03 18.70 -4.17
N LEU A 183 7.86 18.22 -4.54
CA LEU A 183 6.55 18.69 -4.09
C LEU A 183 5.90 17.64 -3.17
N PRO A 184 5.95 17.80 -1.83
CA PRO A 184 5.34 16.84 -0.92
C PRO A 184 3.85 16.62 -1.23
N LEU A 185 3.30 15.46 -0.86
CA LEU A 185 1.87 15.14 -1.05
C LEU A 185 0.90 16.15 -0.41
N ALA A 186 1.34 17.02 0.49
CA ALA A 186 0.53 18.15 0.98
C ALA A 186 0.25 19.21 -0.10
N GLY A 187 1.03 19.22 -1.18
CA GLY A 187 0.85 20.06 -2.36
C GLY A 187 1.05 21.55 -2.13
N ARG A 188 1.81 21.94 -1.10
CA ARG A 188 1.94 23.34 -0.66
C ARG A 188 3.19 24.05 -1.19
N THR A 189 4.35 23.44 -1.03
CA THR A 189 5.64 24.12 -1.24
C THR A 189 6.61 23.19 -1.96
N ILE A 190 7.41 23.74 -2.85
CA ILE A 190 8.45 22.99 -3.56
C ILE A 190 9.79 23.18 -2.87
N SER A 191 10.53 22.08 -2.78
CA SER A 191 11.85 22.02 -2.17
C SER A 191 12.86 21.55 -3.22
N PRO A 192 13.67 22.46 -3.76
CA PRO A 192 14.80 22.15 -4.61
C PRO A 192 15.92 21.49 -3.81
N GLU A 193 16.48 20.39 -4.32
CA GLU A 193 17.49 19.58 -3.64
C GLU A 193 18.54 19.09 -4.64
N PHE A 194 19.82 19.08 -4.25
CA PHE A 194 20.84 18.34 -4.99
C PHE A 194 20.84 16.88 -4.54
N VAL A 195 20.78 15.95 -5.49
CA VAL A 195 20.74 14.51 -5.22
C VAL A 195 21.84 13.83 -6.01
N SER A 196 22.72 13.09 -5.34
CA SER A 196 23.72 12.29 -6.04
C SER A 196 23.05 11.14 -6.79
N THR A 197 23.47 10.91 -8.03
CA THR A 197 23.02 9.77 -8.86
C THR A 197 23.77 8.49 -8.53
N ASN A 198 24.91 8.58 -7.83
CA ASN A 198 25.69 7.43 -7.39
C ASN A 198 25.08 6.76 -6.17
N THR A 199 24.98 5.43 -6.21
CA THR A 199 24.38 4.64 -5.13
C THR A 199 25.38 4.23 -4.05
N ASP A 200 26.67 4.16 -4.39
CA ASP A 200 27.73 3.69 -3.49
C ASP A 200 28.06 4.70 -2.38
N LYS A 201 28.51 4.17 -1.24
CA LYS A 201 28.69 4.94 0.00
C LYS A 201 29.86 5.92 -0.10
N GLU A 202 30.93 5.57 -0.80
CA GLU A 202 32.13 6.41 -0.93
C GLU A 202 31.87 7.60 -1.83
N SER A 203 31.19 7.40 -2.97
CA SER A 203 30.78 8.48 -3.86
C SER A 203 29.77 9.41 -3.21
N LYS A 204 28.83 8.88 -2.42
CA LYS A 204 27.92 9.72 -1.60
C LYS A 204 28.67 10.57 -0.58
N ALA A 205 29.69 10.02 0.08
CA ALA A 205 30.50 10.75 1.05
C ALA A 205 31.36 11.84 0.38
N ARG A 206 32.01 11.52 -0.75
CA ARG A 206 32.75 12.49 -1.57
C ARG A 206 31.85 13.60 -2.09
N PHE A 207 30.65 13.24 -2.57
CA PHE A 207 29.63 14.20 -2.99
C PHE A 207 29.21 15.11 -1.83
N ALA A 208 28.86 14.53 -0.67
CA ALA A 208 28.47 15.32 0.51
C ALA A 208 29.58 16.28 0.95
N GLN A 209 30.86 15.86 0.89
CA GLN A 209 32.01 16.71 1.19
C GLN A 209 32.21 17.82 0.14
N ALA A 210 32.10 17.49 -1.15
CA ALA A 210 32.20 18.47 -2.23
C ALA A 210 31.07 19.49 -2.19
N MET A 211 29.87 19.08 -1.77
CA MET A 211 28.70 19.94 -1.59
C MET A 211 28.63 20.60 -0.20
N ALA A 212 29.48 20.21 0.75
CA ALA A 212 29.52 20.78 2.11
C ALA A 212 29.76 22.30 2.15
N PRO A 213 30.59 22.91 1.26
CA PRO A 213 30.71 24.37 1.18
C PRO A 213 29.42 25.05 0.74
N LEU A 214 28.56 24.35 -0.01
CA LEU A 214 27.22 24.83 -0.37
C LEU A 214 26.23 24.71 0.81
N LYS A 215 26.63 24.05 1.93
CA LYS A 215 25.82 23.79 3.14
C LYS A 215 24.38 23.37 2.83
N VAL A 216 24.19 22.49 1.84
CA VAL A 216 22.88 21.93 1.55
C VAL A 216 22.74 20.61 2.29
N ASN A 217 22.10 20.65 3.45
CA ASN A 217 21.36 19.49 3.94
C ASN A 217 20.22 19.91 4.86
N ASN A 218 19.02 19.43 4.53
CA ASN A 218 17.76 19.50 5.28
C ASN A 218 17.50 20.79 6.07
N GLY A 219 16.68 21.67 5.50
CA GLY A 219 16.12 22.75 6.29
C GLY A 219 14.93 23.45 5.63
N SER A 220 13.73 23.05 6.04
CA SER A 220 12.85 24.08 6.58
C SER A 220 13.60 24.85 7.66
N VAL A 221 13.84 26.15 7.52
CA VAL A 221 14.23 27.15 8.56
C VAL A 221 15.51 26.87 9.40
N GLY A 222 15.93 25.64 9.68
CA GLY A 222 17.04 25.30 10.58
C GLY A 222 18.44 25.54 10.01
N SER A 223 18.62 25.45 8.68
CA SER A 223 19.90 25.75 8.01
C SER A 223 20.29 27.24 8.13
N TYR A 224 19.30 28.11 8.37
CA TYR A 224 19.48 29.55 8.60
C TYR A 224 20.13 29.86 9.95
N ILE A 225 19.78 29.11 11.01
CA ILE A 225 20.37 29.25 12.36
C ILE A 225 21.88 28.98 12.32
N GLY A 226 22.34 28.09 11.43
CA GLY A 226 23.77 27.79 11.25
C GLY A 226 24.57 28.88 10.53
N LEU A 227 23.92 29.72 9.70
CA LEU A 227 24.55 30.83 8.98
C LEU A 227 24.53 32.12 9.81
N GLN A 228 23.44 32.42 10.52
CA GLN A 228 23.39 33.56 11.46
C GLN A 228 24.43 33.44 12.58
N ASN A 229 24.55 32.26 13.21
CA ASN A 229 25.54 32.03 14.27
C ASN A 229 27.00 32.18 13.80
N TYR A 230 27.28 31.97 12.52
CA TYR A 230 28.61 32.20 11.94
C TYR A 230 28.86 33.70 11.69
N LEU A 231 27.86 34.40 11.16
CA LEU A 231 27.93 35.83 10.86
C LEU A 231 28.01 36.69 12.14
N GLU A 232 27.30 36.33 13.22
CA GLU A 232 27.44 36.95 14.55
C GLU A 232 28.84 36.74 15.15
N ARG A 233 29.39 35.51 15.07
CA ARG A 233 30.75 35.23 15.55
C ARG A 233 31.83 35.93 14.73
N ALA A 234 31.57 36.23 13.47
CA ALA A 234 32.47 36.95 12.58
C ALA A 234 32.29 38.48 12.65
N GLY A 235 31.34 39.00 13.43
CA GLY A 235 31.08 40.44 13.60
C GLY A 235 30.46 41.13 12.37
N ILE A 236 29.86 40.35 11.46
CA ILE A 236 29.31 40.87 10.20
C ILE A 236 27.80 40.98 10.35
N ASN A 237 27.30 42.20 10.57
CA ASN A 237 25.86 42.45 10.65
C ASN A 237 25.32 42.72 9.23
N LYS A 238 24.66 41.73 8.63
CA LYS A 238 23.95 41.87 7.36
C LYS A 238 22.54 41.31 7.49
N ASP A 239 21.55 42.16 7.24
CA ASP A 239 20.17 41.74 6.95
C ASP A 239 20.14 41.14 5.53
N ILE A 240 20.05 39.81 5.44
CA ILE A 240 19.85 39.10 4.18
C ILE A 240 18.54 38.32 4.28
N GLU A 241 17.59 38.67 3.43
CA GLU A 241 16.33 37.93 3.24
C GLU A 241 16.64 36.62 2.50
N VAL A 242 16.27 35.48 3.09
CA VAL A 242 16.53 34.14 2.55
C VAL A 242 15.24 33.58 1.97
N ARG A 243 15.27 33.03 0.76
CA ARG A 243 14.11 32.36 0.17
C ARG A 243 14.41 30.92 -0.28
N PRO A 244 14.04 29.91 0.53
CA PRO A 244 14.09 28.50 0.16
C PRO A 244 12.68 27.88 0.27
N LYS A 245 11.70 28.58 -0.31
CA LYS A 245 10.32 28.14 -0.54
C LYS A 245 9.80 28.93 -1.72
N ALA A 246 9.90 28.33 -2.90
CA ALA A 246 9.25 28.92 -4.03
C ALA A 246 7.75 28.61 -3.95
N ASP A 247 6.99 29.63 -3.57
CA ASP A 247 5.53 29.60 -3.56
C ASP A 247 4.95 30.00 -4.93
N ASP A 248 5.78 30.57 -5.81
CA ASP A 248 5.48 30.94 -7.19
C ASP A 248 6.55 30.44 -8.19
N ILE A 249 6.20 30.48 -9.47
CA ILE A 249 6.98 29.91 -10.57
C ILE A 249 8.30 30.68 -10.80
N ASP A 250 8.29 32.00 -10.63
CA ASP A 250 9.45 32.85 -10.86
C ASP A 250 10.56 32.59 -9.83
N GLU A 251 10.19 32.33 -8.58
CA GLU A 251 11.15 31.94 -7.55
C GLU A 251 11.74 30.54 -7.84
N ILE A 252 10.93 29.58 -8.32
CA ILE A 252 11.44 28.25 -8.73
C ILE A 252 12.49 28.41 -9.82
N PHE A 253 12.18 29.22 -10.83
CA PHE A 253 13.05 29.47 -11.99
C PHE A 253 14.41 30.03 -11.58
N ASN A 254 14.42 31.04 -10.71
CA ASN A 254 15.65 31.66 -10.21
C ASN A 254 16.51 30.66 -9.43
N VAL A 255 15.90 29.82 -8.60
CA VAL A 255 16.62 28.80 -7.83
C VAL A 255 17.23 27.73 -8.75
N VAL A 256 16.48 27.26 -9.75
CA VAL A 256 16.98 26.26 -10.71
C VAL A 256 18.16 26.81 -11.50
N THR A 257 18.06 28.04 -11.99
CA THR A 257 19.14 28.71 -12.73
C THR A 257 20.39 28.82 -11.88
N PHE A 258 20.26 29.31 -10.64
CA PHE A 258 21.35 29.38 -9.69
C PHE A 258 22.00 28.00 -9.45
N MET A 259 21.19 26.96 -9.23
CA MET A 259 21.69 25.61 -8.99
C MET A 259 22.47 25.06 -10.19
N MET A 260 22.01 25.31 -11.43
CA MET A 260 22.72 24.91 -12.65
C MET A 260 24.05 25.65 -12.81
N GLU A 261 24.12 26.94 -12.47
CA GLU A 261 25.38 27.71 -12.48
C GLU A 261 26.40 27.19 -11.46
N GLN A 262 25.95 26.83 -10.26
CA GLN A 262 26.82 26.22 -9.23
C GLN A 262 27.40 24.88 -9.71
N LEU A 263 26.64 24.11 -10.50
CA LEU A 263 27.12 22.86 -11.09
C LEU A 263 28.14 23.11 -12.20
N LYS A 264 27.91 24.09 -13.08
CA LYS A 264 28.87 24.44 -14.15
C LYS A 264 30.21 24.92 -13.61
N THR A 265 30.21 25.78 -12.59
CA THR A 265 31.44 26.37 -12.02
C THR A 265 32.34 25.35 -11.31
N LYS A 266 31.79 24.24 -10.80
CA LYS A 266 32.56 23.17 -10.16
C LYS A 266 33.12 22.12 -11.11
N HIS A 267 32.54 21.99 -12.30
CA HIS A 267 32.88 20.98 -13.29
C HIS A 267 33.61 21.57 -14.52
N SER A 268 33.91 22.88 -14.50
CA SER A 268 34.83 23.55 -15.44
C SER A 268 36.24 23.60 -14.85
#